data_AF-A0A919HEV6-F1
#
_entry.id   AF-A0A919HEV6-F1
#
_cell.length_a   1.000
_cell.length_b   1.000
_cell.length_c   1.000
_cell.angle_alpha   90.00
_cell.angle_beta   90.00
_cell.angle_gamma   90.00
#
_symmetry.space_group_name_H-M   'P 1'
#
loop_
_entity.id
_entity.type
_entity.pdbx_description
1 polymer ?
#
loop_
_entity_poly.entity_id
_entity_poly.type
_entity_poly.pdbx_seq_one_letter_code
_entity_poly.pdbx_strand_id
1 'polypeptide(L)'
;MAPGPLVVGVGAGRGVPADEVVRLVTGVLDAAGLPLDEVAELATVEARAAEPGLRRAAALLGVPLAAYSASALALVRVPHPSQVAQSAVGTPSVAEAAALLRGGRLVVPKTVSAGRPARATCAVARLPDPAPGPAVPPAGARRSPAGTARQATPATAGGNGPRRRRDDSTGTGRDEGTAGPRETPAGSPRQNGRGPAEGWGA
;
A
#
# COMPACT_ATOMS: atom_id res chain seq x y z
N MET A 1 -6.56 -1.67 -24.79
CA MET A 1 -6.04 -1.06 -23.55
C MET A 1 -5.26 -2.15 -22.83
N ALA A 2 -4.03 -1.88 -22.39
CA ALA A 2 -3.28 -2.86 -21.61
C ALA A 2 -3.95 -3.02 -20.22
N PRO A 3 -3.98 -4.23 -19.65
CA PRO A 3 -4.58 -4.43 -18.34
C PRO A 3 -3.80 -3.65 -17.27
N GLY A 4 -4.48 -3.20 -16.22
CA GLY A 4 -3.85 -2.54 -15.09
C GLY A 4 -2.80 -3.43 -14.42
N PRO A 5 -1.75 -2.85 -13.81
CA PRO A 5 -0.64 -3.62 -13.25
C PRO A 5 -1.05 -4.48 -12.05
N LEU A 6 -0.19 -5.45 -11.73
CA LEU A 6 -0.33 -6.34 -10.58
C LEU A 6 0.39 -5.77 -9.35
N VAL A 7 -0.22 -5.95 -8.19
CA VAL A 7 0.41 -5.74 -6.88
C VAL A 7 0.42 -7.07 -6.14
N VAL A 8 1.59 -7.45 -5.64
CA VAL A 8 1.73 -8.68 -4.85
C VAL A 8 1.91 -8.30 -3.38
N GLY A 9 0.87 -8.52 -2.58
CA GLY A 9 0.96 -8.32 -1.14
C GLY A 9 1.63 -9.52 -0.48
N VAL A 10 2.60 -9.28 0.42
CA VAL A 10 3.42 -10.31 1.07
C VAL A 10 3.39 -10.14 2.59
N GLY A 11 2.97 -11.20 3.29
CA GLY A 11 3.18 -11.38 4.72
C GLY A 11 4.44 -12.20 4.97
N ALA A 12 5.27 -11.78 5.93
CA ALA A 12 6.52 -12.46 6.26
C ALA A 12 6.72 -12.62 7.78
N GLY A 13 7.22 -13.77 8.19
CA GLY A 13 7.80 -14.01 9.50
C GLY A 13 9.21 -13.43 9.61
N ARG A 14 9.70 -13.21 10.83
CA ARG A 14 11.09 -12.78 11.06
C ARG A 14 12.07 -13.82 10.50
N GLY A 15 13.14 -13.37 9.86
CA GLY A 15 14.16 -14.24 9.29
C GLY A 15 13.65 -15.10 8.13
N VAL A 16 12.64 -14.62 7.39
CA VAL A 16 12.17 -15.33 6.20
C VAL A 16 13.31 -15.44 5.18
N PRO A 17 13.60 -16.62 4.61
CA PRO A 17 14.55 -16.74 3.53
C PRO A 17 14.05 -16.02 2.27
N ALA A 18 14.94 -15.31 1.57
CA ALA A 18 14.55 -14.61 0.34
C ALA A 18 14.06 -15.58 -0.75
N ASP A 19 14.67 -16.76 -0.86
CA ASP A 19 14.28 -17.80 -1.80
C ASP A 19 12.88 -18.36 -1.51
N GLU A 20 12.44 -18.36 -0.24
CA GLU A 20 11.10 -18.79 0.12
C GLU A 20 10.05 -17.80 -0.41
N VAL A 21 10.32 -16.49 -0.27
CA VAL A 21 9.46 -15.44 -0.81
C VAL A 21 9.46 -15.46 -2.34
N VAL A 22 10.62 -15.55 -2.98
CA VAL A 22 10.74 -15.59 -4.45
C VAL A 22 9.96 -16.77 -5.00
N ARG A 23 10.20 -18.00 -4.48
CA ARG A 23 9.49 -19.21 -4.94
C ARG A 23 7.99 -19.11 -4.75
N LEU A 24 7.54 -18.56 -3.63
CA LEU A 24 6.12 -18.36 -3.37
C LEU A 24 5.51 -17.40 -4.41
N VAL A 25 6.13 -16.24 -4.63
CA VAL A 25 5.60 -15.23 -5.55
C VAL A 25 5.61 -15.75 -6.99
N THR A 26 6.74 -16.27 -7.48
CA THR A 26 6.83 -16.78 -8.86
C THR A 26 5.92 -17.97 -9.08
N GLY A 27 5.81 -18.88 -8.11
CA GLY A 27 4.92 -20.04 -8.21
C GLY A 27 3.45 -19.66 -8.25
N VAL A 28 3.04 -18.64 -7.47
CA VAL A 28 1.67 -18.11 -7.50
C VAL A 28 1.35 -17.42 -8.82
N LEU A 29 2.28 -16.62 -9.34
CA LEU A 29 2.11 -15.94 -10.63
C LEU A 29 2.02 -16.95 -11.78
N ASP A 30 2.92 -17.93 -11.82
CA ASP A 30 2.93 -18.99 -12.84
C ASP A 30 1.65 -19.83 -12.81
N ALA A 31 1.21 -20.28 -11.63
CA ALA A 31 -0.03 -21.04 -11.49
C ALA A 31 -1.28 -20.26 -11.90
N ALA A 32 -1.23 -18.92 -11.84
CA ALA A 32 -2.32 -18.04 -12.25
C ALA A 32 -2.20 -17.55 -13.72
N GLY A 33 -1.15 -17.94 -14.44
CA GLY A 33 -0.87 -17.44 -15.79
C GLY A 33 -0.59 -15.93 -15.84
N LEU A 34 -0.06 -15.37 -14.75
CA LEU A 34 0.25 -13.95 -14.61
C LEU A 34 1.75 -13.72 -14.83
N PRO A 35 2.15 -12.87 -15.77
CA PRO A 35 3.57 -12.65 -16.03
C PRO A 35 4.18 -11.72 -14.97
N LEU A 36 5.45 -11.95 -14.63
CA LEU A 36 6.16 -11.19 -13.60
C LEU A 36 6.38 -9.72 -13.99
N ASP A 37 6.49 -9.43 -15.28
CA ASP A 37 6.68 -8.07 -15.81
C ASP A 37 5.46 -7.15 -15.62
N GLU A 38 4.28 -7.72 -15.39
CA GLU A 38 3.09 -6.97 -15.00
C GLU A 38 3.07 -6.60 -13.51
N VAL A 39 3.98 -7.13 -12.69
CA VAL A 39 4.08 -6.78 -11.26
C VAL A 39 4.74 -5.43 -11.10
N ALA A 40 3.97 -4.46 -10.62
CA ALA A 40 4.47 -3.12 -10.33
C ALA A 40 5.22 -3.04 -9.00
N GLU A 41 4.81 -3.82 -7.98
CA GLU A 41 5.42 -3.78 -6.66
C GLU A 41 5.11 -5.03 -5.82
N LEU A 42 6.01 -5.33 -4.87
CA LEU A 42 5.65 -6.07 -3.67
C LEU A 42 5.14 -5.09 -2.62
N ALA A 43 4.09 -5.47 -1.90
CA ALA A 43 3.49 -4.65 -0.84
C ALA A 43 3.50 -5.40 0.50
N THR A 44 3.79 -4.73 1.61
CA THR A 44 3.78 -5.35 2.94
C THR A 44 3.39 -4.36 4.04
N VAL A 45 3.42 -4.82 5.29
CA VAL A 45 3.27 -3.95 6.48
C VAL A 45 4.61 -3.33 6.88
N GLU A 46 4.60 -2.08 7.33
CA GLU A 46 5.79 -1.33 7.79
C GLU A 46 6.67 -2.11 8.78
N ALA A 47 6.06 -2.88 9.69
CA ALA A 47 6.77 -3.75 10.63
C ALA A 47 7.63 -4.85 9.97
N ARG A 48 7.56 -5.01 8.65
CA ARG A 48 8.35 -5.93 7.82
C ARG A 48 9.13 -5.23 6.70
N ALA A 49 9.07 -3.91 6.57
CA ALA A 49 9.76 -3.17 5.53
C ALA A 49 11.29 -3.38 5.56
N ALA A 50 11.86 -3.53 6.75
CA ALA A 50 13.29 -3.74 6.96
C ALA A 50 13.72 -5.22 6.98
N GLU A 51 12.80 -6.18 6.78
CA GLU A 51 13.11 -7.61 6.82
C GLU A 51 14.07 -7.97 5.67
N PRO A 52 15.29 -8.48 5.96
CA PRO A 52 16.31 -8.70 4.94
C PRO A 52 15.85 -9.65 3.83
N GLY A 53 15.13 -10.72 4.19
CA GLY A 53 14.60 -11.68 3.24
C GLY A 53 13.64 -11.05 2.24
N LEU A 54 12.76 -10.16 2.70
CA LEU A 54 11.77 -9.51 1.85
C LEU A 54 12.42 -8.46 0.93
N ARG A 55 13.35 -7.66 1.45
CA ARG A 55 14.12 -6.70 0.65
C ARG A 55 14.96 -7.39 -0.43
N ARG A 56 15.59 -8.51 -0.08
CA ARG A 56 16.37 -9.29 -1.03
C ARG A 56 15.47 -9.95 -2.09
N ALA A 57 14.30 -10.46 -1.70
CA ALA A 57 13.34 -11.03 -2.64
C ALA A 57 12.84 -9.98 -3.65
N ALA A 58 12.46 -8.79 -3.19
CA ALA A 58 12.07 -7.68 -4.07
C ALA A 58 13.18 -7.33 -5.08
N ALA A 59 14.43 -7.25 -4.62
CA ALA A 59 15.58 -7.01 -5.48
C ALA A 59 15.82 -8.12 -6.51
N LEU A 60 15.65 -9.40 -6.13
CA LEU A 60 15.79 -10.54 -7.04
C LEU A 60 14.67 -10.60 -8.08
N LEU A 61 13.46 -10.16 -7.73
CA LEU A 61 12.32 -10.07 -8.63
C LEU A 61 12.33 -8.80 -9.50
N GLY A 62 13.24 -7.86 -9.21
CA GLY A 62 13.35 -6.61 -9.98
C GLY A 62 12.22 -5.61 -9.74
N VAL A 63 11.49 -5.73 -8.62
CA VAL A 63 10.34 -4.88 -8.29
C VAL A 63 10.56 -4.10 -7.00
N PRO A 64 9.98 -2.90 -6.85
CA PRO A 64 10.04 -2.14 -5.60
C PRO A 64 9.28 -2.85 -4.47
N LEU A 65 9.66 -2.55 -3.23
CA LEU A 65 8.96 -2.96 -2.02
C LEU A 65 8.27 -1.76 -1.38
N ALA A 66 6.93 -1.73 -1.46
CA ALA A 66 6.08 -0.78 -0.75
C ALA A 66 5.73 -1.32 0.64
N ALA A 67 5.68 -0.41 1.62
CA ALA A 67 5.31 -0.73 2.99
C ALA A 67 4.21 0.21 3.46
N TYR A 68 3.21 -0.34 4.12
CA TYR A 68 2.03 0.38 4.57
C TYR A 68 1.81 0.21 6.07
N SER A 69 1.29 1.25 6.70
CA SER A 69 0.99 1.22 8.13
C SER A 69 -0.08 0.17 8.45
N ALA A 70 0.01 -0.42 9.63
CA ALA A 70 -0.98 -1.39 10.08
C ALA A 70 -2.40 -0.81 10.12
N SER A 71 -2.53 0.48 10.47
CA SER A 71 -3.82 1.18 10.49
C SER A 71 -4.43 1.34 9.10
N ALA A 72 -3.62 1.65 8.08
CA ALA A 72 -4.10 1.70 6.70
C ALA A 72 -4.56 0.32 6.21
N LEU A 73 -3.78 -0.73 6.49
CA LEU A 73 -4.13 -2.09 6.12
C LEU A 73 -5.39 -2.61 6.83
N ALA A 74 -5.64 -2.19 8.08
CA ALA A 74 -6.82 -2.60 8.84
C ALA A 74 -8.14 -2.05 8.27
N LEU A 75 -8.08 -0.97 7.49
CA LEU A 75 -9.26 -0.39 6.81
C LEU A 75 -9.64 -1.14 5.52
N VAL A 76 -8.75 -2.02 5.02
CA VAL A 76 -8.98 -2.75 3.78
C VAL A 76 -9.91 -3.93 4.04
N ARG A 77 -11.03 -3.98 3.31
CA ARG A 77 -11.91 -5.16 3.30
C ARG A 77 -11.22 -6.27 2.52
N VAL A 78 -10.99 -7.39 3.19
CA VAL A 78 -10.34 -8.57 2.61
C VAL A 78 -11.30 -9.76 2.65
N PRO A 79 -11.28 -10.64 1.63
CA PRO A 79 -12.16 -11.80 1.59
C PRO A 79 -11.77 -12.90 2.59
N HIS A 80 -10.49 -13.02 2.97
CA HIS A 80 -10.03 -14.07 3.90
C HIS A 80 -9.27 -13.49 5.10
N PRO A 81 -9.97 -13.10 6.17
CA PRO A 81 -9.32 -12.65 7.40
C PRO A 81 -8.55 -13.80 8.08
N SER A 82 -7.50 -13.43 8.82
CA SER A 82 -6.54 -14.28 9.51
C SER A 82 -6.36 -13.78 10.93
N GLN A 83 -6.76 -14.61 11.90
CA GLN A 83 -6.63 -14.30 13.33
C GLN A 83 -5.18 -14.08 13.77
N VAL A 84 -4.22 -14.79 13.16
CA VAL A 84 -2.78 -14.62 13.47
C VAL A 84 -2.28 -13.22 13.09
N ALA A 85 -2.68 -12.72 11.92
CA ALA A 85 -2.34 -11.36 11.50
C ALA A 85 -3.08 -10.32 12.38
N GLN A 86 -4.34 -10.60 12.75
CA GLN A 86 -5.12 -9.71 13.61
C GLN A 86 -4.45 -9.56 14.99
N SER A 87 -3.99 -10.67 15.60
CA SER A 87 -3.35 -10.65 16.91
C SER A 87 -1.92 -10.11 16.90
N ALA A 88 -1.17 -10.24 15.80
CA ALA A 88 0.22 -9.82 15.73
C ALA A 88 0.41 -8.36 15.29
N VAL A 89 -0.44 -7.86 14.41
CA VAL A 89 -0.30 -6.51 13.79
C VAL A 89 -1.63 -5.77 13.65
N GLY A 90 -2.75 -6.30 14.15
CA GLY A 90 -4.06 -5.64 14.07
C GLY A 90 -4.72 -5.67 12.69
N THR A 91 -4.23 -6.48 11.75
CA THR A 91 -4.76 -6.56 10.38
C THR A 91 -5.35 -7.94 10.10
N PRO A 92 -6.51 -8.06 9.44
CA PRO A 92 -7.09 -9.36 9.13
C PRO A 92 -6.17 -10.17 8.20
N SER A 93 -5.44 -9.57 7.27
CA SER A 93 -4.45 -10.30 6.46
C SER A 93 -3.48 -9.32 5.83
N VAL A 94 -2.19 -9.34 6.23
CA VAL A 94 -1.20 -8.44 5.64
C VAL A 94 -1.10 -8.62 4.13
N ALA A 95 -1.10 -9.87 3.65
CA ALA A 95 -0.94 -10.16 2.23
C ALA A 95 -2.12 -9.62 1.40
N GLU A 96 -3.36 -9.94 1.77
CA GLU A 96 -4.53 -9.48 1.00
C GLU A 96 -4.74 -7.97 1.14
N ALA A 97 -4.60 -7.42 2.36
CA ALA A 97 -4.79 -6.00 2.60
C ALA A 97 -3.74 -5.17 1.85
N ALA A 98 -2.46 -5.59 1.87
CA ALA A 98 -1.40 -4.88 1.19
C ALA A 98 -1.54 -4.95 -0.34
N ALA A 99 -2.02 -6.08 -0.88
CA ALA A 99 -2.32 -6.19 -2.31
C ALA A 99 -3.47 -5.25 -2.73
N LEU A 100 -4.50 -5.11 -1.89
CA LEU A 100 -5.73 -4.37 -2.21
C LEU A 100 -5.73 -2.90 -1.76
N LEU A 101 -4.74 -2.42 -1.01
CA LEU A 101 -4.76 -1.09 -0.40
C LEU A 101 -4.93 0.04 -1.43
N ARG A 102 -4.33 -0.11 -2.61
CA ARG A 102 -4.43 0.85 -3.72
C ARG A 102 -5.71 0.69 -4.55
N GLY A 103 -6.64 -0.16 -4.12
CA GLY A 103 -7.83 -0.54 -4.85
C GLY A 103 -7.59 -1.72 -5.78
N GLY A 104 -8.49 -1.88 -6.75
CA GLY A 104 -8.46 -3.00 -7.69
C GLY A 104 -9.21 -4.23 -7.20
N ARG A 105 -8.91 -5.38 -7.82
CA ARG A 105 -9.58 -6.66 -7.53
C ARG A 105 -8.57 -7.73 -7.17
N LEU A 106 -8.91 -8.56 -6.19
CA LEU A 106 -8.11 -9.72 -5.85
C LEU A 106 -8.21 -10.75 -6.98
N VAL A 107 -7.06 -11.19 -7.50
CA VAL A 107 -6.97 -12.19 -8.58
C VAL A 107 -6.51 -13.52 -8.00
N VAL A 108 -5.58 -13.50 -7.05
CA VAL A 108 -5.17 -14.68 -6.29
C VAL A 108 -5.35 -14.40 -4.80
N PRO A 109 -6.15 -15.20 -4.08
CA PRO A 109 -6.30 -15.06 -2.64
C PRO A 109 -5.02 -15.44 -1.90
N LYS A 110 -5.03 -15.25 -0.57
CA LYS A 110 -3.87 -15.58 0.26
C LYS A 110 -3.38 -17.03 0.04
N THR A 111 -2.14 -17.16 -0.41
CA THR A 111 -1.40 -18.42 -0.53
C THR A 111 -0.28 -18.45 0.50
N VAL A 112 0.00 -19.62 1.09
CA VAL A 112 1.04 -19.83 2.11
C VAL A 112 2.22 -20.56 1.48
N SER A 113 3.46 -20.19 1.84
CA SER A 113 4.66 -20.89 1.38
C SER A 113 4.70 -22.35 1.84
N ALA A 114 5.39 -23.18 1.06
CA ALA A 114 5.57 -24.60 1.37
C ALA A 114 6.61 -24.88 2.50
N GLY A 115 7.22 -23.83 3.08
CA GLY A 115 8.22 -23.96 4.14
C GLY A 115 7.73 -24.73 5.38
N ARG A 116 8.67 -25.23 6.18
CA ARG A 116 8.41 -25.93 7.45
C ARG A 116 9.34 -25.39 8.55
N PRO A 117 8.87 -24.49 9.43
CA PRO A 117 7.57 -23.81 9.38
C PRO A 117 7.47 -22.84 8.19
N ALA A 118 6.26 -22.62 7.66
CA ALA A 118 6.03 -21.62 6.62
C ALA A 118 6.23 -20.21 7.19
N ARG A 119 7.03 -19.39 6.52
CA ARG A 119 7.38 -18.02 6.94
C ARG A 119 6.86 -16.95 5.99
N ALA A 120 6.24 -17.31 4.88
CA ALA A 120 5.71 -16.35 3.92
C ALA A 120 4.27 -16.65 3.52
N THR A 121 3.51 -15.58 3.26
CA THR A 121 2.23 -15.63 2.56
C THR A 121 2.21 -14.57 1.48
N CYS A 122 1.48 -14.79 0.38
CA CYS A 122 1.26 -13.75 -0.62
C CYS A 122 -0.17 -13.77 -1.15
N ALA A 123 -0.61 -12.65 -1.71
CA ALA A 123 -1.85 -12.50 -2.43
C ALA A 123 -1.60 -11.56 -3.61
N VAL A 124 -2.40 -11.67 -4.68
CA VAL A 124 -2.21 -10.89 -5.90
C VAL A 124 -3.47 -10.12 -6.23
N ALA A 125 -3.34 -8.81 -6.39
CA ALA A 125 -4.42 -7.94 -6.86
C ALA A 125 -4.04 -7.31 -8.19
N ARG A 126 -5.05 -7.05 -9.01
CA ARG A 126 -4.92 -6.27 -10.24
C ARG A 126 -5.53 -4.90 -10.03
N LEU A 127 -4.73 -3.86 -10.25
CA LEU A 127 -5.19 -2.48 -10.21
C LEU A 127 -6.14 -2.22 -11.39
N PRO A 128 -7.07 -1.26 -11.26
CA PRO A 128 -7.90 -0.86 -12.38
C PRO A 128 -7.01 -0.40 -13.55
N ASP A 129 -7.50 -0.61 -14.77
CA ASP A 129 -6.83 -0.13 -15.95
C ASP A 129 -6.63 1.39 -15.83
N PRO A 130 -5.46 1.91 -16.24
CA PRO A 130 -5.25 3.35 -16.23
C PRO A 130 -6.35 4.00 -17.07
N ALA A 131 -6.99 5.04 -16.51
CA ALA A 131 -7.96 5.81 -17.27
C ALA A 131 -7.30 6.26 -18.58
N PRO A 132 -8.03 6.23 -19.72
CA PRO A 132 -7.49 6.77 -20.96
C PRO A 132 -7.02 8.20 -20.68
N GLY A 133 -5.73 8.46 -20.90
CA GLY A 133 -5.18 9.80 -20.74
C GLY A 133 -5.94 10.80 -21.61
N PRO A 134 -5.91 12.11 -21.28
CA PRO A 134 -6.44 13.11 -22.19
C PRO A 134 -5.76 12.91 -23.55
N ALA A 135 -6.55 12.77 -24.61
CA ALA A 135 -6.03 12.61 -25.96
C ALA A 135 -5.08 13.79 -26.24
N VAL A 136 -3.78 13.54 -26.28
CA VAL A 136 -2.81 14.52 -26.74
C VAL A 136 -3.05 14.62 -28.25
N PRO A 137 -3.58 15.74 -28.78
CA PRO A 137 -3.68 15.87 -30.23
C PRO A 137 -2.26 15.77 -30.81
N PRO A 138 -2.06 15.07 -31.94
CA PRO A 138 -0.74 14.91 -32.51
C PRO A 138 -0.11 16.28 -32.76
N ALA A 139 1.04 16.51 -32.14
CA ALA A 139 1.84 17.70 -32.34
C ALA A 139 2.41 17.67 -33.77
N GLY A 140 1.72 18.28 -34.72
CA GLY A 140 2.28 18.41 -36.07
C GLY A 140 1.32 18.59 -37.23
N ALA A 141 0.29 19.44 -37.12
CA ALA A 141 -0.19 20.14 -38.31
C ALA A 141 0.52 21.49 -38.36
N ARG A 142 1.71 21.52 -38.96
CA ARG A 142 2.35 22.78 -39.35
C ARG A 142 1.38 23.50 -40.28
N ARG A 143 0.69 24.54 -39.79
CA ARG A 143 0.08 25.54 -40.67
C ARG A 143 1.20 26.49 -41.07
N SER A 144 1.66 26.40 -42.30
CA SER A 144 2.45 27.45 -42.94
C SER A 144 1.58 28.71 -43.03
N PRO A 145 1.99 29.86 -42.49
CA PRO A 145 1.37 31.12 -42.88
C PRO A 145 2.01 31.55 -44.20
N ALA A 146 1.27 31.43 -45.29
CA ALA A 146 1.60 32.12 -46.52
C ALA A 146 1.25 33.61 -46.37
N GLY A 147 2.23 34.49 -46.64
CA GLY A 147 2.00 35.75 -47.34
C GLY A 147 1.56 36.98 -46.54
N THR A 148 2.56 37.80 -46.18
CA THR A 148 2.64 39.27 -46.27
C THR A 148 1.36 40.11 -46.46
N ALA A 149 1.10 41.02 -45.52
CA ALA A 149 0.68 42.39 -45.82
C ALA A 149 1.10 43.36 -44.68
N ARG A 150 1.67 44.50 -45.10
CA ARG A 150 2.16 45.63 -44.31
C ARG A 150 1.02 46.44 -43.68
N GLN A 151 1.26 47.06 -42.52
CA GLN A 151 1.35 48.53 -42.30
C GLN A 151 1.35 48.89 -40.80
N ALA A 152 1.94 50.05 -40.48
CA ALA A 152 2.43 50.46 -39.17
C ALA A 152 1.49 51.43 -38.39
N THR A 153 1.47 51.28 -37.05
CA THR A 153 1.45 52.28 -35.91
C THR A 153 0.56 53.55 -35.93
N PRO A 154 0.38 54.29 -34.80
CA PRO A 154 0.22 53.94 -33.35
C PRO A 154 -0.90 54.78 -32.62
N ALA A 155 -1.25 54.43 -31.37
CA ALA A 155 -1.80 55.35 -30.34
C ALA A 155 -1.76 54.64 -28.96
N THR A 156 -0.95 55.05 -27.97
CA THR A 156 -1.05 56.20 -27.02
C THR A 156 -1.89 55.92 -25.76
N ALA A 157 -1.16 55.86 -24.63
CA ALA A 157 -1.43 56.38 -23.27
C ALA A 157 -2.40 55.70 -22.27
N GLY A 158 -1.96 55.80 -21.00
CA GLY A 158 -2.75 55.70 -19.75
C GLY A 158 -2.36 54.46 -18.94
N GLY A 159 -1.64 54.52 -17.81
CA GLY A 159 -1.79 55.37 -16.62
C GLY A 159 -2.21 54.46 -15.45
N ASN A 160 -1.28 54.04 -14.58
CA ASN A 160 -0.96 54.60 -13.26
C ASN A 160 -1.80 54.05 -12.06
N GLY A 161 -1.22 53.06 -11.34
CA GLY A 161 -1.31 52.72 -9.89
C GLY A 161 -2.64 52.79 -9.11
N PRO A 162 -2.65 52.71 -7.76
CA PRO A 162 -1.77 51.98 -6.84
C PRO A 162 -2.53 51.16 -5.75
N ARG A 163 -1.78 50.26 -5.09
CA ARG A 163 -1.79 49.82 -3.67
C ARG A 163 -3.02 50.14 -2.77
N ARG A 164 -3.52 49.13 -2.02
CA ARG A 164 -3.77 49.11 -0.54
C ARG A 164 -3.80 47.62 -0.11
N ARG A 165 -2.90 47.10 0.73
CA ARG A 165 -2.70 47.20 2.20
C ARG A 165 -3.91 46.80 3.06
N ARG A 166 -3.62 45.83 3.96
CA ARG A 166 -4.00 45.77 5.39
C ARG A 166 -5.44 45.36 5.70
N ASP A 167 -5.80 44.67 6.77
CA ASP A 167 -5.26 44.36 8.10
C ASP A 167 -5.98 43.05 8.58
N ASP A 168 -5.36 42.15 9.36
CA ASP A 168 -5.51 42.00 10.84
C ASP A 168 -6.93 41.51 11.24
N SER A 169 -7.22 40.53 12.10
CA SER A 169 -6.63 40.22 13.41
C SER A 169 -7.46 39.09 14.08
N THR A 170 -6.79 38.32 14.95
CA THR A 170 -7.20 37.69 16.24
C THR A 170 -8.63 37.21 16.56
N GLY A 171 -8.69 36.03 17.19
CA GLY A 171 -9.73 35.60 18.16
C GLY A 171 -9.50 34.16 18.62
N THR A 172 -8.53 33.87 19.49
CA THR A 172 -8.71 33.57 20.93
C THR A 172 -10.05 32.96 21.32
N GLY A 173 -10.07 31.64 21.53
CA GLY A 173 -11.12 30.93 22.27
C GLY A 173 -10.47 29.81 23.08
N ARG A 174 -10.33 30.05 24.39
CA ARG A 174 -9.96 29.07 25.40
C ARG A 174 -11.19 28.21 25.67
N ASP A 175 -11.01 26.92 25.92
CA ASP A 175 -11.85 26.18 26.86
C ASP A 175 -11.02 25.05 27.49
N GLU A 176 -10.66 25.29 28.75
CA GLU A 176 -10.02 24.35 29.66
C GLU A 176 -11.11 23.47 30.30
N GLY A 177 -11.25 22.24 29.81
CA GLY A 177 -12.10 21.22 30.43
C GLY A 177 -11.29 20.35 31.38
N THR A 178 -11.19 20.78 32.64
CA THR A 178 -10.72 19.95 33.77
C THR A 178 -11.88 19.12 34.31
N ALA A 179 -11.79 17.79 34.25
CA ALA A 179 -12.42 16.91 35.25
C ALA A 179 -11.97 15.44 35.06
N GLY A 180 -11.44 14.86 36.13
CA GLY A 180 -11.33 13.40 36.26
C GLY A 180 -10.23 12.96 37.24
N PRO A 181 -10.52 12.79 38.54
CA PRO A 181 -9.64 12.08 39.43
C PRO A 181 -9.87 10.57 39.32
N ARG A 182 -8.74 9.85 39.29
CA ARG A 182 -8.38 8.58 39.97
C ARG A 182 -9.52 7.63 40.33
N GLU A 183 -9.37 6.37 39.93
CA GLU A 183 -9.27 5.23 40.86
C GLU A 183 -8.92 3.92 40.12
N THR A 184 -7.84 3.27 40.57
CA THR A 184 -7.57 1.83 40.42
C THR A 184 -7.96 1.16 41.75
N PRO A 185 -8.42 -0.11 41.79
CA PRO A 185 -7.41 -1.17 42.01
C PRO A 185 -7.72 -2.55 41.39
N ALA A 186 -6.60 -3.25 41.15
CA ALA A 186 -6.33 -4.67 41.34
C ALA A 186 -7.47 -5.71 41.38
N GLY A 187 -7.24 -6.80 40.63
CA GLY A 187 -7.54 -8.14 41.11
C GLY A 187 -8.13 -9.08 40.07
N SER A 188 -7.32 -10.00 39.54
CA SER A 188 -7.76 -11.39 39.37
C SER A 188 -6.55 -12.34 39.26
N PRO A 189 -6.63 -13.54 39.88
CA PRO A 189 -5.48 -14.37 40.17
C PRO A 189 -5.17 -15.36 39.04
N ARG A 190 -3.89 -15.78 39.02
CA ARG A 190 -3.39 -16.95 38.31
C ARG A 190 -4.10 -18.21 38.81
N GLN A 191 -4.50 -19.09 37.91
CA GLN A 191 -4.74 -20.49 38.23
C GLN A 191 -4.07 -21.37 37.17
N ASN A 192 -3.05 -22.10 37.63
CA ASN A 192 -2.43 -23.22 36.95
C ASN A 192 -3.28 -24.48 37.20
N GLY A 193 -3.59 -25.24 36.14
CA GLY A 193 -3.86 -26.68 36.20
C GLY A 193 -3.17 -27.31 34.99
N ARG A 194 -2.05 -28.03 35.12
CA ARG A 194 -1.85 -29.42 35.56
C ARG A 194 -2.78 -30.47 34.91
N GLY A 195 -2.17 -31.27 34.02
CA GLY A 195 -2.46 -32.70 33.73
C GLY A 195 -3.46 -32.99 32.61
N PRO A 196 -3.33 -34.11 31.85
CA PRO A 196 -2.63 -35.38 32.16
C PRO A 196 -1.40 -35.63 31.26
N ALA A 197 -0.31 -36.27 31.72
CA ALA A 197 -0.12 -37.71 31.99
C ALA A 197 -0.21 -38.60 30.72
N GLU A 198 0.99 -38.91 30.21
CA GLU A 198 1.49 -40.22 29.76
C GLU A 198 0.58 -41.19 28.97
N GLY A 199 1.14 -41.70 27.86
CA GLY A 199 0.62 -42.85 27.13
C GLY A 199 1.43 -43.15 25.87
N TRP A 200 2.69 -43.57 26.02
CA TRP A 200 3.41 -44.32 24.98
C TRP A 200 3.06 -45.80 25.16
N GLY A 201 2.66 -46.48 24.09
CA GLY A 201 2.42 -47.92 24.11
C GLY A 201 2.17 -48.48 22.72
N ALA A 202 3.24 -49.12 22.20
CA ALA A 202 3.33 -50.18 21.18
C ALA A 202 2.53 -50.06 19.88
#